data_AF-A0A847HLZ5-F1
#
_entry.id   AF-A0A847HLZ5-F1
#
_cell.length_a   1.000
_cell.length_b   1.000
_cell.length_c   1.000
_cell.angle_alpha   90.00
_cell.angle_beta   90.00
_cell.angle_gamma   90.00
#
_symmetry.space_group_name_H-M   'P 1'
#
loop_
_entity.id
_entity.type
_entity.pdbx_description
1 polymer ?
#
loop_
_entity_poly.entity_id
_entity_poly.type
_entity_poly.pdbx_seq_one_letter_code
_entity_poly.pdbx_strand_id
1 'polypeptide(L)'
;MKKSAYLLLTVLLLTMPFIANANEVILANLSDKFGQISHRDLETHQEFVFSGEFTDIEHALNLANSNDMYVQYASVSAREDGKAAIIIRVSPTRNDASRHFATFSNILRPGMFTWKSGKVPENMAVLTTVETSFDNSVSLQGLTLKSSLIFSHLFPLIERTGELRDPFFSRGSYSDTKAGRVMDFTVLCQW
;
A
#
# COMPACT_ATOMS: atom_id res chain seq x y z
N MET A 1 -38.41 -28.23 -7.93
CA MET A 1 -37.49 -27.18 -7.44
C MET A 1 -36.10 -27.70 -6.98
N LYS A 2 -35.65 -28.91 -7.35
CA LYS A 2 -34.33 -29.44 -6.95
C LYS A 2 -33.19 -29.21 -7.96
N LYS A 3 -33.48 -28.86 -9.22
CA LYS A 3 -32.47 -28.75 -10.29
C LYS A 3 -31.58 -27.50 -10.21
N SER A 4 -32.10 -26.38 -9.68
CA SER A 4 -31.29 -25.13 -9.55
C SER A 4 -30.22 -25.19 -8.46
N ALA A 5 -30.42 -25.97 -7.39
CA ALA A 5 -29.46 -26.04 -6.29
C ALA A 5 -28.19 -26.80 -6.68
N TYR A 6 -28.31 -27.87 -7.49
CA TYR A 6 -27.17 -28.62 -7.99
C TYR A 6 -26.31 -27.82 -8.95
N LEU A 7 -26.93 -26.97 -9.79
CA LEU A 7 -26.22 -26.15 -10.77
C LEU A 7 -25.34 -25.08 -10.11
N LEU A 8 -25.85 -24.44 -9.05
CA LEU A 8 -25.09 -23.50 -8.20
C LEU A 8 -23.90 -24.18 -7.50
N LEU A 9 -24.09 -25.40 -6.98
CA LEU A 9 -23.03 -26.14 -6.29
C LEU A 9 -21.90 -26.56 -7.26
N THR A 10 -22.23 -26.99 -8.48
CA THR A 10 -21.22 -27.35 -9.49
C THR A 10 -20.43 -26.15 -10.00
N VAL A 11 -21.05 -24.98 -10.15
CA VAL A 11 -20.33 -23.75 -10.54
C VAL A 11 -19.36 -23.31 -9.44
N LEU A 12 -19.77 -23.42 -8.17
CA LEU A 12 -18.92 -23.10 -7.02
C LEU A 12 -17.69 -24.02 -6.90
N LEU A 13 -17.85 -25.31 -7.20
CA LEU A 13 -16.75 -26.30 -7.18
C LEU A 13 -15.78 -26.15 -8.38
N LEU A 14 -16.25 -25.62 -9.51
CA LEU A 14 -15.44 -25.42 -10.71
C LEU A 14 -14.62 -24.13 -10.70
N THR A 15 -14.99 -23.12 -9.90
CA THR A 15 -14.22 -21.86 -9.80
C THR A 15 -13.08 -21.91 -8.78
N MET A 16 -13.15 -22.79 -7.77
CA MET A 16 -12.09 -22.95 -6.77
C MET A 16 -10.71 -23.34 -7.34
N PRO A 17 -10.57 -24.27 -8.32
CA PRO A 17 -9.25 -24.62 -8.85
C PRO A 17 -8.58 -23.47 -9.62
N PHE A 18 -9.36 -22.54 -10.19
CA PHE A 18 -8.80 -21.41 -10.93
C PHE A 18 -8.23 -20.31 -10.01
N ILE A 19 -8.90 -20.03 -8.89
CA ILE A 19 -8.42 -19.06 -7.91
C ILE A 19 -7.15 -19.56 -7.21
N ALA A 20 -7.10 -20.85 -6.86
CA ALA A 20 -5.90 -21.47 -6.29
C ALA A 20 -4.69 -21.35 -7.23
N ASN A 21 -4.89 -21.57 -8.54
CA ASN A 21 -3.82 -21.47 -9.54
C ASN A 21 -3.32 -20.03 -9.72
N ALA A 22 -4.22 -19.05 -9.81
CA ALA A 22 -3.83 -17.64 -9.93
C ALA A 22 -2.98 -17.16 -8.73
N ASN A 23 -3.31 -17.61 -7.52
CA ASN A 23 -2.56 -17.29 -6.30
C ASN A 23 -1.15 -17.88 -6.31
N GLU A 24 -1.01 -19.14 -6.72
CA GLU A 24 0.29 -19.80 -6.82
C GLU A 24 1.19 -19.12 -7.87
N VAL A 25 0.63 -18.67 -8.99
CA VAL A 25 1.36 -17.92 -10.02
C VAL A 25 1.84 -16.57 -9.48
N ILE A 26 0.98 -15.81 -8.80
CA ILE A 26 1.36 -14.54 -8.18
C ILE A 26 2.48 -14.76 -7.15
N LEU A 27 2.32 -15.76 -6.29
CA LEU A 27 3.33 -16.09 -5.27
C LEU A 27 4.67 -16.46 -5.91
N ALA A 28 4.66 -17.29 -6.95
CA ALA A 28 5.86 -17.69 -7.67
C ALA A 28 6.56 -16.49 -8.32
N ASN A 29 5.81 -15.63 -9.01
CA ASN A 29 6.35 -14.42 -9.65
C ASN A 29 6.95 -13.43 -8.64
N LEU A 30 6.24 -13.18 -7.53
CA LEU A 30 6.75 -12.33 -6.46
C LEU A 30 7.98 -12.96 -5.80
N SER A 31 7.99 -14.27 -5.59
CA SER A 31 9.11 -14.97 -4.94
C SER A 31 10.36 -15.00 -5.81
N ASP A 32 10.22 -15.15 -7.13
CA ASP A 32 11.34 -15.09 -8.07
C ASP A 32 12.09 -13.74 -8.00
N LYS A 33 11.33 -12.63 -7.88
CA LYS A 33 11.89 -11.29 -7.84
C LYS A 33 12.32 -10.83 -6.45
N PHE A 34 11.53 -11.10 -5.41
CA PHE A 34 11.69 -10.53 -4.07
C PHE A 34 12.11 -11.57 -3.01
N GLY A 35 12.28 -12.84 -3.40
CA GLY A 35 12.70 -13.92 -2.52
C GLY A 35 11.58 -14.41 -1.63
N GLN A 36 11.72 -14.24 -0.31
CA GLN A 36 10.75 -14.78 0.64
C GLN A 36 9.49 -13.92 0.71
N ILE A 37 8.35 -14.52 0.38
CA ILE A 37 7.02 -13.92 0.48
C ILE A 37 6.22 -14.62 1.56
N SER A 38 5.76 -13.88 2.57
CA SER A 38 4.73 -14.35 3.47
C SER A 38 3.37 -14.14 2.80
N HIS A 39 2.53 -15.16 2.74
CA HIS A 39 1.19 -15.04 2.17
C HIS A 39 0.12 -15.49 3.16
N ARG A 40 -1.06 -14.89 3.07
CA ARG A 40 -2.22 -15.21 3.92
C ARG A 40 -3.48 -15.25 3.08
N ASP A 41 -4.24 -16.33 3.23
CA ASP A 41 -5.59 -16.45 2.70
C ASP A 41 -6.57 -15.78 3.68
N LEU A 42 -7.23 -14.72 3.22
CA LEU A 42 -8.31 -14.04 3.92
C LEU A 42 -9.61 -14.36 3.17
N GLU A 43 -10.74 -14.44 3.88
CA GLU A 43 -12.03 -14.89 3.31
C GLU A 43 -12.42 -14.27 1.96
N THR A 44 -11.96 -13.04 1.68
CA THR A 44 -12.28 -12.27 0.47
C THR A 44 -11.05 -11.82 -0.33
N HIS A 45 -9.85 -12.02 0.21
CA HIS A 45 -8.61 -11.45 -0.33
C HIS A 45 -7.43 -12.38 -0.08
N GLN A 46 -6.42 -12.31 -0.94
CA GLN A 46 -5.11 -12.88 -0.63
C GLN A 46 -4.16 -11.75 -0.30
N GLU A 47 -3.38 -11.91 0.76
CA GLU A 47 -2.40 -10.92 1.18
C GLU A 47 -0.98 -11.47 0.99
N PHE A 48 -0.12 -10.66 0.37
CA PHE A 48 1.30 -10.93 0.21
C PHE A 48 2.11 -9.88 0.95
N VAL A 49 3.05 -10.32 1.78
CA VAL A 49 3.91 -9.49 2.61
C VAL A 49 5.36 -9.84 2.32
N PHE A 50 6.14 -8.84 1.94
CA PHE A 50 7.53 -9.00 1.54
C PHE A 50 8.31 -7.70 1.73
N SER A 51 9.58 -7.69 1.32
CA SER A 51 10.42 -6.50 1.36
C SER A 51 11.11 -6.30 0.01
N GLY A 52 11.27 -5.04 -0.38
CA GLY A 52 11.83 -4.67 -1.67
C GLY A 52 12.32 -3.23 -1.69
N GLU A 53 12.95 -2.84 -2.80
CA GLU A 53 13.34 -1.46 -3.04
C GLU A 53 12.13 -0.61 -3.45
N PHE A 54 12.15 0.68 -3.11
CA PHE A 54 11.07 1.61 -3.50
C PHE A 54 10.88 1.70 -5.03
N THR A 55 11.94 1.46 -5.80
CA THR A 55 11.92 1.47 -7.26
C THR A 55 11.21 0.27 -7.87
N ASP A 56 11.06 -0.83 -7.13
CA ASP A 56 10.42 -2.06 -7.62
C ASP A 56 8.91 -2.12 -7.32
N ILE A 57 8.33 -1.09 -6.67
CA ILE A 57 6.92 -1.14 -6.21
C ILE A 57 5.93 -1.26 -7.37
N GLU A 58 6.09 -0.47 -8.43
CA GLU A 58 5.25 -0.59 -9.62
C GLU A 58 5.32 -2.00 -10.22
N HIS A 59 6.53 -2.55 -10.30
CA HIS A 59 6.73 -3.90 -10.81
C HIS A 59 6.03 -4.95 -9.94
N ALA A 60 6.13 -4.83 -8.61
CA ALA A 60 5.45 -5.72 -7.67
C ALA A 60 3.93 -5.70 -7.82
N LEU A 61 3.34 -4.50 -7.99
CA LEU A 61 1.90 -4.35 -8.23
C LEU A 61 1.46 -4.98 -9.54
N ASN A 62 2.26 -4.84 -10.60
CA ASN A 62 2.00 -5.49 -11.89
C ASN A 62 2.13 -7.01 -11.81
N LEU A 63 3.09 -7.56 -11.06
CA LEU A 63 3.20 -9.01 -10.85
C LEU A 63 2.03 -9.58 -10.04
N ALA A 64 1.52 -8.82 -9.07
CA ALA A 64 0.38 -9.20 -8.27
C ALA A 64 -0.98 -9.05 -9.00
N ASN A 65 -1.03 -8.25 -10.06
CA ASN A 65 -2.24 -8.02 -10.82
C ASN A 65 -2.32 -8.97 -12.03
N SER A 66 -3.32 -9.84 -12.05
CA SER A 66 -3.52 -10.86 -13.08
C SER A 66 -4.93 -10.79 -13.67
N ASN A 67 -5.24 -11.68 -14.63
CA ASN A 67 -6.56 -11.75 -15.25
C ASN A 67 -7.66 -12.21 -14.26
N ASP A 68 -7.28 -13.00 -13.25
CA ASP A 68 -8.21 -13.62 -12.30
C ASP A 68 -8.20 -12.97 -10.92
N MET A 69 -7.11 -12.28 -10.57
CA MET A 69 -6.92 -11.63 -9.27
C MET A 69 -6.41 -10.19 -9.47
N TYR A 70 -7.12 -9.23 -8.90
CA TYR A 70 -6.88 -7.80 -9.06
C TYR A 70 -6.40 -7.19 -7.75
N VAL A 71 -5.40 -6.31 -7.80
CA VAL A 71 -4.91 -5.60 -6.62
C VAL A 71 -6.00 -4.68 -6.07
N GLN A 72 -6.34 -4.85 -4.78
CA GLN A 72 -7.32 -4.03 -4.07
C GLN A 72 -6.68 -3.11 -3.04
N TYR A 73 -5.45 -3.41 -2.60
CA TYR A 73 -4.79 -2.63 -1.58
C TYR A 73 -3.28 -2.77 -1.68
N ALA A 74 -2.59 -1.66 -1.41
CA ALA A 74 -1.15 -1.65 -1.21
C ALA A 74 -0.80 -0.84 0.04
N SER A 75 0.17 -1.32 0.81
CA SER A 75 0.80 -0.60 1.92
C SER A 75 2.31 -0.68 1.75
N VAL A 76 2.97 0.45 1.88
CA VAL A 76 4.42 0.58 1.75
C VAL A 76 4.93 1.34 2.96
N SER A 77 5.72 0.66 3.79
CA SER A 77 6.30 1.21 5.01
C SER A 77 7.82 1.28 4.94
N ALA A 78 8.41 2.36 5.44
CA ALA A 78 9.85 2.49 5.55
C ALA A 78 10.44 1.52 6.58
N ARG A 79 11.60 0.94 6.26
CA ARG A 79 12.41 0.11 7.16
C ARG A 79 13.74 0.80 7.49
N GLU A 80 14.37 0.37 8.57
CA GLU A 80 15.68 0.91 9.00
C GLU A 80 16.83 0.54 8.06
N ASP A 81 16.69 -0.58 7.33
CA ASP A 81 17.67 -1.06 6.34
C ASP A 81 17.60 -0.33 4.99
N GLY A 82 16.77 0.71 4.88
CA GLY A 82 16.58 1.50 3.66
C GLY A 82 15.60 0.89 2.65
N LYS A 83 15.11 -0.33 2.90
CA LYS A 83 14.10 -0.99 2.07
C LYS A 83 12.68 -0.60 2.47
N ALA A 84 11.72 -1.01 1.66
CA ALA A 84 10.30 -0.94 1.99
C ALA A 84 9.79 -2.30 2.48
N ALA A 85 8.95 -2.28 3.51
CA ALA A 85 8.03 -3.38 3.82
C ALA A 85 6.76 -3.18 2.98
N ILE A 86 6.39 -4.19 2.21
CA ILE A 86 5.32 -4.10 1.21
C ILE A 86 4.24 -5.10 1.57
N ILE A 87 3.00 -4.63 1.60
CA ILE A 87 1.80 -5.46 1.71
C ILE A 87 0.95 -5.21 0.48
N ILE A 88 0.60 -6.27 -0.25
CA ILE A 88 -0.33 -6.22 -1.37
C ILE A 88 -1.49 -7.14 -1.06
N ARG A 89 -2.73 -6.66 -1.25
CA ARG A 89 -3.92 -7.52 -1.22
C ARG A 89 -4.54 -7.59 -2.60
N VAL A 90 -4.92 -8.79 -3.00
CA VAL A 90 -5.59 -9.08 -4.27
C VAL A 90 -6.91 -9.78 -4.01
N SER A 91 -7.87 -9.61 -4.93
CA SER A 91 -9.20 -10.23 -4.88
C SER A 91 -9.68 -10.55 -6.29
N PRO A 92 -10.56 -11.55 -6.49
CA PRO A 92 -11.19 -11.78 -7.79
C PRO A 92 -12.15 -10.66 -8.20
N THR A 93 -12.51 -9.75 -7.28
CA THR A 93 -13.33 -8.59 -7.60
C THR A 93 -12.56 -7.60 -8.47
N ARG A 94 -13.04 -7.37 -9.69
CA ARG A 94 -12.41 -6.45 -10.63
C ARG A 94 -12.53 -4.99 -10.16
N ASN A 95 -11.44 -4.24 -10.30
CA ASN A 95 -11.39 -2.79 -10.07
C ASN A 95 -10.50 -2.13 -11.14
N ASP A 96 -10.35 -0.80 -11.04
CA ASP A 96 -9.50 0.01 -11.92
C ASP A 96 -8.15 0.41 -11.26
N ALA A 97 -7.71 -0.34 -10.24
CA ALA A 97 -6.53 0.01 -9.44
C ALA A 97 -5.26 0.18 -10.27
N SER A 98 -5.12 -0.60 -11.34
CA SER A 98 -3.95 -0.57 -12.23
C SER A 98 -3.72 0.80 -12.88
N ARG A 99 -4.75 1.66 -12.99
CA ARG A 99 -4.61 3.03 -13.51
C ARG A 99 -3.76 3.91 -12.59
N HIS A 100 -3.65 3.56 -11.32
CA HIS A 100 -2.93 4.33 -10.30
C HIS A 100 -1.56 3.74 -9.95
N PHE A 101 -1.14 2.60 -10.51
CA PHE A 101 0.13 1.96 -10.12
C PHE A 101 1.35 2.84 -10.37
N ALA A 102 1.41 3.48 -11.55
CA ALA A 102 2.51 4.39 -11.89
C ALA A 102 2.53 5.61 -10.95
N THR A 103 1.37 6.26 -10.77
CA THR A 103 1.21 7.39 -9.83
C THR A 103 1.58 7.01 -8.40
N PHE A 104 1.10 5.87 -7.92
CA PHE A 104 1.44 5.34 -6.60
C PHE A 104 2.95 5.08 -6.49
N SER A 105 3.58 4.48 -7.49
CA SER A 105 5.03 4.30 -7.47
C SER A 105 5.78 5.62 -7.51
N ASN A 106 5.32 6.62 -8.26
CA ASN A 106 5.94 7.94 -8.36
C ASN A 106 5.99 8.63 -7.00
N ILE A 107 4.88 8.64 -6.25
CA ILE A 107 4.83 9.27 -4.93
C ILE A 107 5.71 8.57 -3.89
N LEU A 108 6.05 7.29 -4.11
CA LEU A 108 6.88 6.50 -3.20
C LEU A 108 8.38 6.63 -3.50
N ARG A 109 8.76 7.20 -4.67
CA ARG A 109 10.17 7.29 -5.08
C ARG A 109 10.99 8.06 -4.04
N PRO A 110 12.20 7.57 -3.69
CA PRO A 110 13.11 8.31 -2.84
C PRO A 110 13.34 9.73 -3.38
N GLY A 111 13.23 10.73 -2.50
CA GLY A 111 13.34 12.14 -2.87
C GLY A 111 12.00 12.86 -3.08
N MET A 112 10.90 12.14 -3.30
CA MET A 112 9.56 12.77 -3.36
C MET A 112 9.05 13.15 -1.97
N PHE A 113 9.13 12.21 -1.04
CA PHE A 113 8.89 12.45 0.38
C PHE A 113 10.10 12.01 1.20
N THR A 114 10.26 12.64 2.36
CA THR A 114 11.25 12.20 3.34
C THR A 114 10.68 11.02 4.12
N TRP A 115 11.21 9.83 3.88
CA TRP A 115 10.89 8.64 4.64
C TRP A 115 11.60 8.64 6.00
N LYS A 116 10.96 8.07 7.00
CA LYS A 116 11.49 7.93 8.35
C LYS A 116 12.72 7.00 8.34
N SER A 117 13.88 7.58 8.60
CA SER A 117 15.13 6.88 8.86
C SER A 117 15.77 7.43 10.13
N GLY A 118 16.12 6.57 11.10
CA GLY A 118 16.74 7.00 12.35
C GLY A 118 15.86 7.90 13.22
N LYS A 119 16.35 9.04 13.71
CA LYS A 119 15.58 9.95 14.57
C LYS A 119 14.64 10.84 13.75
N VAL A 120 13.52 11.26 14.34
CA VAL A 120 12.61 12.24 13.70
C VAL A 120 13.30 13.61 13.64
N PRO A 121 13.45 14.24 12.47
CA PRO A 121 14.06 15.56 12.35
C PRO A 121 13.19 16.66 12.98
N GLU A 122 13.82 17.74 13.45
CA GLU A 122 13.12 18.87 14.10
C GLU A 122 12.42 19.83 13.13
N ASN A 123 12.78 19.76 11.85
CA ASN A 123 12.41 20.75 10.83
C ASN A 123 11.57 20.18 9.68
N MET A 124 11.16 18.90 9.74
CA MET A 124 10.27 18.32 8.74
C MET A 124 9.39 17.21 9.31
N ALA A 125 8.24 17.02 8.68
CA ALA A 125 7.45 15.80 8.83
C ALA A 125 8.03 14.69 7.94
N VAL A 126 8.09 13.48 8.46
CA VAL A 126 8.61 12.30 7.74
C VAL A 126 7.53 11.23 7.61
N LEU A 127 7.49 10.55 6.47
CA LEU A 127 6.53 9.47 6.23
C LEU A 127 7.04 8.14 6.79
N THR A 128 6.14 7.37 7.38
CA THR A 128 6.39 6.00 7.84
C THR A 128 5.72 4.99 6.94
N THR A 129 4.50 5.28 6.50
CA THR A 129 3.69 4.39 5.69
C THR A 129 2.87 5.19 4.69
N VAL A 130 2.74 4.67 3.48
CA VAL A 130 1.77 5.13 2.50
C VAL A 130 0.92 3.94 2.09
N GLU A 131 -0.39 4.11 2.11
CA GLU A 131 -1.33 3.03 1.80
C GLU A 131 -2.48 3.53 0.94
N THR A 132 -3.07 2.63 0.16
CA THR A 132 -4.23 2.94 -0.67
C THR A 132 -5.05 1.69 -0.95
N SER A 133 -6.38 1.85 -1.04
CA SER A 133 -7.28 0.87 -1.64
C SER A 133 -7.45 1.06 -3.16
N PHE A 134 -6.73 2.01 -3.76
CA PHE A 134 -6.83 2.41 -5.15
C PHE A 134 -8.21 2.89 -5.62
N ASP A 135 -9.11 3.20 -4.69
CA ASP A 135 -10.38 3.85 -4.99
C ASP A 135 -10.12 5.32 -5.31
N ASN A 136 -10.38 6.23 -4.37
CA ASN A 136 -10.19 7.66 -4.56
C ASN A 136 -9.13 8.27 -3.65
N SER A 137 -8.58 7.50 -2.71
CA SER A 137 -7.75 8.08 -1.66
C SER A 137 -6.45 7.33 -1.39
N VAL A 138 -5.45 8.11 -0.99
CA VAL A 138 -4.16 7.64 -0.48
C VAL A 138 -3.99 8.17 0.93
N SER A 139 -3.60 7.28 1.85
CA SER A 139 -3.32 7.60 3.25
C SER A 139 -1.81 7.67 3.45
N LEU A 140 -1.35 8.82 3.94
CA LEU A 140 0.04 9.12 4.23
C LEU A 140 0.18 9.21 5.75
N GLN A 141 0.86 8.23 6.34
CA GLN A 141 1.14 8.18 7.76
C GLN A 141 2.58 8.62 8.01
N GLY A 142 2.81 9.30 9.13
CA GLY A 142 4.13 9.81 9.44
C GLY A 142 4.31 10.30 10.86
N LEU A 143 5.50 10.86 11.10
CA LEU A 143 5.94 11.39 12.38
C LEU A 143 6.45 12.82 12.24
N THR A 144 6.23 13.65 13.24
CA THR A 144 6.80 14.99 13.33
C THR A 144 7.03 15.41 14.78
N LEU A 145 8.03 16.27 15.03
CA LEU A 145 8.21 16.94 16.33
C LEU A 145 7.34 18.19 16.47
N LYS A 146 6.81 18.73 15.36
CA LYS A 146 5.95 19.93 15.35
C LYS A 146 4.81 19.72 14.36
N SER A 147 3.57 19.79 14.84
CA SER A 147 2.37 19.60 14.02
C SER A 147 2.26 20.61 12.87
N SER A 148 2.74 21.85 13.07
CA SER A 148 2.73 22.89 12.05
C SER A 148 3.50 22.50 10.78
N LEU A 149 4.49 21.61 10.88
CA LEU A 149 5.26 21.11 9.73
C LEU A 149 4.43 20.26 8.77
N ILE A 150 3.31 19.69 9.22
CA ILE A 150 2.38 19.00 8.32
C ILE A 150 1.84 20.01 7.29
N PHE A 151 1.41 21.18 7.77
CA PHE A 151 0.80 22.21 6.92
C PHE A 151 1.83 23.06 6.20
N SER A 152 2.95 23.41 6.83
CA SER A 152 3.95 24.31 6.24
C SER A 152 4.98 23.61 5.35
N HIS A 153 5.12 22.28 5.45
CA HIS A 153 6.12 21.53 4.69
C HIS A 153 5.50 20.37 3.91
N LEU A 154 4.76 19.46 4.57
CA LEU A 154 4.22 18.27 3.90
C LEU A 154 3.14 18.62 2.88
N PHE A 155 2.18 19.47 3.21
CA PHE A 155 1.10 19.85 2.28
C PHE A 155 1.66 20.50 0.99
N PRO A 156 2.57 21.49 1.07
CA PRO A 156 3.24 22.02 -0.13
C PRO A 156 4.07 20.99 -0.90
N LEU A 157 4.62 19.96 -0.24
CA LEU A 157 5.27 18.85 -0.95
C LEU A 157 4.28 18.02 -1.75
N ILE A 158 3.15 17.66 -1.13
CA ILE A 158 2.06 16.89 -1.78
C ILE A 158 1.58 17.64 -3.02
N GLU A 159 1.24 18.92 -2.89
CA GLU A 159 0.76 19.73 -4.01
C GLU A 159 1.77 19.85 -5.16
N ARG A 160 3.07 19.93 -4.83
CA ARG A 160 4.15 19.98 -5.84
C ARG A 160 4.32 18.70 -6.63
N THR A 161 3.89 17.56 -6.09
CA THR A 161 4.00 16.28 -6.82
C THR A 161 3.13 16.27 -8.06
N GLY A 162 1.98 16.97 -8.04
CA GLY A 162 0.97 16.91 -9.10
C GLY A 162 0.22 15.58 -9.20
N GLU A 163 0.59 14.59 -8.39
CA GLU A 163 0.07 13.21 -8.37
C GLU A 163 -1.01 13.01 -7.30
N LEU A 164 -1.10 13.93 -6.34
CA LEU A 164 -2.04 13.90 -5.23
C LEU A 164 -2.67 15.28 -5.04
N ARG A 165 -3.92 15.27 -4.59
CA ARG A 165 -4.75 16.47 -4.40
C ARG A 165 -5.41 16.49 -3.04
N ASP A 166 -5.87 17.67 -2.65
CA ASP A 166 -6.71 17.93 -1.48
C ASP A 166 -6.19 17.27 -0.19
N PRO A 167 -4.95 17.59 0.26
CA PRO A 167 -4.42 17.01 1.48
C PRO A 167 -5.27 17.40 2.68
N PHE A 168 -5.78 16.38 3.40
CA PHE A 168 -6.62 16.53 4.57
C PHE A 168 -5.98 15.87 5.79
N PHE A 169 -5.73 16.64 6.83
CA PHE A 169 -5.25 16.11 8.11
C PHE A 169 -6.39 15.35 8.81
N SER A 170 -6.29 14.03 8.85
CA SER A 170 -7.35 13.15 9.36
C SER A 170 -7.24 12.94 10.87
N ARG A 171 -6.04 12.62 11.36
CA ARG A 171 -5.79 12.37 12.77
C ARG A 171 -4.34 12.58 13.14
N GLY A 172 -4.10 12.76 14.42
CA GLY A 172 -2.79 12.57 15.00
C GLY A 172 -2.84 12.37 16.50
N SER A 173 -1.84 11.67 17.00
CA SER A 173 -1.67 11.35 18.41
C SER A 173 -0.27 11.77 18.86
N TYR A 174 -0.13 12.11 20.14
CA TYR A 174 1.14 12.53 20.72
C TYR A 174 1.66 11.45 21.65
N SER A 175 2.96 11.20 21.58
CA SER A 175 3.67 10.34 22.51
C SER A 175 4.96 11.03 22.98
N ASP A 176 5.27 10.86 24.26
CA ASP A 176 6.51 11.38 24.83
C ASP A 176 7.63 10.35 24.62
N THR A 177 8.72 10.80 24.00
CA THR A 177 9.92 9.98 23.75
C THR A 177 11.14 10.62 24.38
N LYS A 178 12.27 9.88 24.42
CA LYS A 178 13.56 10.45 24.87
C LYS A 178 14.03 11.64 24.03
N ALA A 179 13.54 11.79 22.80
CA ALA A 179 13.87 12.89 21.90
C ALA A 179 12.89 14.08 22.03
N GLY A 180 11.91 13.99 22.93
CA GLY A 180 10.83 14.97 23.07
C GLY A 180 9.48 14.39 22.65
N ARG A 181 8.48 15.27 22.62
CA ARG A 181 7.12 14.93 22.22
C ARG A 181 7.06 14.74 20.71
N VAL A 182 6.70 13.54 20.27
CA VAL A 182 6.53 13.17 18.87
C VAL A 182 5.04 13.05 18.59
N MET A 183 4.62 13.56 17.45
CA MET A 183 3.29 13.37 16.91
C MET A 183 3.32 12.32 15.81
N ASP A 184 2.50 11.28 15.93
CA ASP A 184 2.08 10.47 14.79
C ASP A 184 0.90 11.14 14.09
N PHE A 185 0.89 11.10 12.76
CA PHE A 185 -0.16 11.72 11.97
C PHE A 185 -0.63 10.83 10.83
N THR A 186 -1.84 11.10 10.35
CA THR A 186 -2.38 10.57 9.11
C THR A 186 -2.96 11.71 8.28
N VAL A 187 -2.50 11.82 7.03
CA VAL A 187 -3.02 12.74 6.02
C VAL A 187 -3.68 11.90 4.93
N LEU A 188 -4.89 12.27 4.54
CA LEU A 188 -5.60 11.66 3.40
C LEU A 188 -5.46 12.59 2.20
N CYS A 189 -5.16 12.02 1.04
CA CYS A 189 -5.11 12.73 -0.24
C CYS A 189 -6.03 12.05 -1.24
N GLN A 190 -6.48 12.79 -2.25
CA GLN A 190 -7.10 12.23 -3.45
C GLN A 190 -6.04 11.99 -4.53
N TRP A 191 -6.31 11.07 -5.47
CA TRP A 191 -5.52 10.89 -6.69
C TRP A 191 -5.59 12.09 -7.65
#